data_AF-A0A533RBS1-F1
#
_entry.id   AF-A0A533RBS1-F1
#
_cell.length_a   1.000
_cell.length_b   1.000
_cell.length_c   1.000
_cell.angle_alpha   90.00
_cell.angle_beta   90.00
_cell.angle_gamma   90.00
#
_symmetry.space_group_name_H-M   'P 1'
#
loop_
_entity.id
_entity.type
_entity.pdbx_description
1 polymer ?
#
loop_
_entity_poly.entity_id
_entity_poly.type
_entity_poly.pdbx_seq_one_letter_code
_entity_poly.pdbx_strand_id
1 'polypeptide(L)'
;MSLPKSISLLFSLLWLGWVAVPAPAADLPGATRWAGEVRLKEAVSVPHGATLTIAAGTRVVIPAPDATITVLGKLLVEGTPAAPVVFDSPAGWNGIHFVEAEGGSRIRHARFSRAAAAVSTIATDFAVANSEFQGCEFAVKLEREASPLIENCWFADNGIGISNEMKSAPTIRNNRFSGHTKAAILASHGSRGPITGNRFVENQQGVTLIQRYEGVIADNQFNANETAIFCNQTQSTPRIERNRFEGNKVAVANLSFSYPAIVDNLFLDNRTALHNDQYGSTLVEQNLFRGNGTALYANKKSNPKVRLNRFEKNEVALFCDFSSYPEVRQNNFVDNAAAVKLGIYQSADWEKRSGSKQFMQREASARQSQNPLLAKVPTEFTDVVDVSGNWWGKDTAQLAAAGEKGNAAIFHDRHDQPEVSYEKEGYGPGTFRLDRIQFAPWLSEAVAGAGPREKP
;
A
#
# COMPACT_ATOMS: atom_id res chain seq x y z
N MET A 1 20.31 16.33 12.62
CA MET A 1 20.49 15.10 11.83
C MET A 1 19.74 15.27 10.53
N SER A 2 20.42 15.16 9.39
CA SER A 2 19.91 15.54 8.08
C SER A 2 18.66 14.75 7.68
N LEU A 3 17.55 15.46 7.49
CA LEU A 3 16.34 14.96 6.82
C LEU A 3 16.72 14.30 5.48
N PRO A 4 16.20 13.11 5.15
CA PRO A 4 16.26 12.65 3.78
C PRO A 4 15.50 13.65 2.91
N LYS A 5 16.18 14.10 1.85
CA LYS A 5 15.68 14.99 0.81
C LYS A 5 14.27 14.56 0.38
N SER A 6 13.33 15.51 0.49
CA SER A 6 12.15 15.66 -0.36
C SER A 6 11.73 14.40 -1.12
N ILE A 7 10.77 13.66 -0.57
CA ILE A 7 9.92 12.78 -1.35
C ILE A 7 9.15 13.70 -2.30
N SER A 8 9.67 13.84 -3.53
CA SER A 8 8.94 14.46 -4.62
C SER A 8 7.68 13.64 -4.83
N LEU A 9 6.55 14.17 -4.37
CA LEU A 9 5.23 13.73 -4.80
C LEU A 9 5.23 13.75 -6.33
N LEU A 10 4.98 12.60 -6.96
CA LEU A 10 4.52 12.55 -8.34
C LEU A 10 3.18 13.30 -8.40
N PHE A 11 3.25 14.59 -8.70
CA PHE A 11 2.15 15.35 -9.24
C PHE A 11 1.97 14.93 -10.71
N SER A 12 0.77 14.46 -11.03
CA SER A 12 0.14 14.60 -12.35
C SER A 12 1.03 14.36 -13.58
N LEU A 13 1.07 13.12 -14.06
CA LEU A 13 1.18 12.85 -15.49
C LEU A 13 -0.21 12.44 -16.00
N LEU A 14 -1.10 13.42 -16.14
CA LEU A 14 -2.11 13.40 -17.20
C LEU A 14 -1.33 13.54 -18.50
N TRP A 15 -0.74 12.45 -18.99
CA TRP A 15 -0.48 12.34 -20.41
C TRP A 15 -1.87 12.24 -21.06
N LEU A 16 -2.37 13.39 -21.51
CA LEU A 16 -3.20 13.45 -22.72
C LEU A 16 -2.32 12.89 -23.83
N GLY A 17 -2.22 11.56 -23.89
CA GLY A 17 -1.65 10.88 -25.03
C GLY A 17 -2.40 11.41 -26.24
N TRP A 18 -1.66 11.95 -27.20
CA TRP A 18 -2.13 11.99 -28.57
C TRP A 18 -2.82 10.65 -28.84
N VAL A 19 -4.10 10.69 -29.22
CA VAL A 19 -4.71 9.56 -29.90
C VAL A 19 -3.94 9.47 -31.22
N ALA A 20 -2.82 8.76 -31.21
CA ALA A 20 -2.20 8.31 -32.43
C ALA A 20 -3.31 7.56 -33.15
N VAL A 21 -3.69 8.06 -34.33
CA VAL A 21 -4.59 7.33 -35.22
C VAL A 21 -3.90 5.97 -35.41
N PRO A 22 -4.48 4.86 -34.91
CA PRO A 22 -3.82 3.58 -35.01
C PRO A 22 -3.59 3.29 -36.48
N ALA A 23 -2.38 2.85 -36.82
CA ALA A 23 -2.12 2.30 -38.15
C ALA A 23 -3.21 1.24 -38.46
N PRO A 24 -3.69 1.14 -39.71
CA PRO A 24 -4.74 0.19 -40.06
C PRO A 24 -4.31 -1.21 -39.61
N ALA A 25 -5.08 -1.81 -38.70
CA ALA A 25 -4.81 -3.15 -38.21
C ALA A 25 -5.38 -4.18 -39.20
N ALA A 26 -4.62 -5.22 -39.49
CA ALA A 26 -5.11 -6.34 -40.29
C ALA A 26 -6.10 -7.18 -39.47
N ASP A 27 -7.33 -7.37 -39.97
CA ASP A 27 -8.34 -8.16 -39.28
C ASP A 27 -8.04 -9.66 -39.34
N LEU A 28 -8.30 -10.35 -38.23
CA LEU A 28 -8.24 -11.80 -38.06
C LEU A 28 -9.69 -12.33 -37.90
N PRO A 29 -10.44 -12.53 -38.99
CA PRO A 29 -11.85 -12.89 -38.92
C PRO A 29 -12.06 -14.36 -38.49
N GLY A 30 -13.27 -14.65 -37.99
CA GLY A 30 -13.70 -16.01 -37.68
C GLY A 30 -12.81 -16.71 -36.65
N ALA A 31 -12.63 -18.02 -36.80
CA ALA A 31 -11.75 -18.81 -35.95
C ALA A 31 -10.33 -18.85 -36.52
N THR A 32 -9.46 -17.96 -36.03
CA THR A 32 -8.05 -17.90 -36.42
C THR A 32 -7.19 -18.67 -35.43
N ARG A 33 -6.23 -19.44 -35.94
CA ARG A 33 -5.35 -20.27 -35.12
C ARG A 33 -3.87 -20.01 -35.43
N TRP A 34 -3.11 -19.67 -34.39
CA TRP A 34 -1.66 -19.46 -34.43
C TRP A 34 -0.91 -20.63 -33.78
N ALA A 35 0.14 -21.12 -34.45
CA ALA A 35 0.98 -22.23 -34.02
C ALA A 35 2.40 -22.08 -34.58
N GLY A 36 3.41 -22.61 -33.87
CA GLY A 36 4.81 -22.56 -34.30
C GLY A 36 5.41 -21.17 -34.12
N GLU A 37 6.15 -20.68 -35.12
CA GLU A 37 6.64 -19.30 -35.13
C GLU A 37 5.64 -18.41 -35.89
N VAL A 38 5.15 -17.35 -35.25
CA VAL A 38 4.25 -16.37 -35.85
C VAL A 38 4.90 -15.00 -35.79
N ARG A 39 5.07 -14.34 -36.94
CA ARG A 39 5.71 -13.03 -37.01
C ARG A 39 4.66 -11.92 -37.12
N LEU A 40 4.48 -11.14 -36.06
CA LEU A 40 3.54 -10.02 -35.99
C LEU A 40 4.23 -8.75 -36.52
N LYS A 41 4.19 -8.50 -37.82
CA LYS A 41 4.88 -7.36 -38.46
C LYS A 41 4.13 -6.04 -38.34
N GLU A 42 2.82 -6.12 -38.24
CA GLU A 42 1.89 -4.98 -38.20
C GLU A 42 0.85 -5.21 -37.11
N ALA A 43 0.08 -4.17 -36.78
CA ALA A 43 -1.02 -4.32 -35.85
C ALA A 43 -2.09 -5.28 -36.43
N VAL A 44 -2.67 -6.10 -35.57
CA VAL A 44 -3.78 -7.00 -35.92
C VAL A 44 -4.97 -6.76 -35.01
N SER A 45 -6.15 -7.02 -35.55
CA SER A 45 -7.42 -6.89 -34.84
C SER A 45 -8.16 -8.22 -34.85
N VAL A 46 -8.67 -8.63 -33.70
CA VAL A 46 -9.62 -9.74 -33.56
C VAL A 46 -11.01 -9.11 -33.42
N PRO A 47 -11.78 -8.96 -34.51
CA PRO A 47 -13.06 -8.26 -34.48
C PRO A 47 -14.12 -9.04 -33.67
N HIS A 48 -15.26 -8.41 -33.37
CA HIS A 48 -16.41 -9.10 -32.79
C HIS A 48 -16.81 -10.34 -33.60
N GLY A 49 -17.24 -11.39 -32.91
CA GLY A 49 -17.55 -12.70 -33.47
C GLY A 49 -16.31 -13.54 -33.86
N ALA A 50 -15.10 -12.96 -33.84
CA ALA A 50 -13.87 -13.68 -34.12
C ALA A 50 -13.22 -14.24 -32.84
N THR A 51 -12.41 -15.28 -33.01
CA THR A 51 -11.61 -15.87 -31.95
C THR A 51 -10.20 -16.14 -32.48
N LEU A 52 -9.19 -15.59 -31.80
CA LEU A 52 -7.80 -15.93 -32.00
C LEU A 52 -7.37 -16.96 -30.95
N THR A 53 -6.92 -18.14 -31.41
CA THR A 53 -6.32 -19.16 -30.55
C THR A 53 -4.82 -19.30 -30.82
N ILE A 54 -4.00 -19.03 -29.81
CA ILE A 54 -2.55 -19.20 -29.84
C ILE A 54 -2.20 -20.48 -29.07
N ALA A 55 -1.69 -21.50 -29.75
CA ALA A 55 -1.43 -22.78 -29.09
C ALA A 55 -0.13 -22.84 -28.31
N ALA A 56 -0.06 -23.82 -27.41
CA ALA A 56 1.15 -24.26 -26.74
C ALA A 56 2.38 -24.30 -27.66
N GLY A 57 3.50 -23.82 -27.13
CA GLY A 57 4.79 -23.76 -27.82
C GLY A 57 4.89 -22.69 -28.91
N THR A 58 3.85 -21.87 -29.12
CA THR A 58 3.91 -20.80 -30.12
C THR A 58 4.88 -19.70 -29.67
N ARG A 59 5.76 -19.28 -30.58
CA ARG A 59 6.62 -18.11 -30.43
C ARG A 59 6.09 -17.00 -31.33
N VAL A 60 5.52 -15.95 -30.73
CA VAL A 60 5.09 -14.76 -31.45
C VAL A 60 6.28 -13.80 -31.50
N VAL A 61 6.82 -13.56 -32.69
CA VAL A 61 7.98 -12.69 -32.93
C VAL A 61 7.47 -11.32 -33.36
N ILE A 62 7.71 -10.31 -32.53
CA ILE A 62 7.31 -8.93 -32.76
C ILE A 62 8.56 -8.13 -33.12
N PRO A 63 8.73 -7.63 -34.36
CA PRO A 63 9.92 -6.89 -34.76
C PRO A 63 9.86 -5.39 -34.42
N ALA A 64 8.67 -4.82 -34.24
CA ALA A 64 8.46 -3.38 -34.05
C ALA A 64 7.60 -3.12 -32.81
N PRO A 65 7.94 -2.11 -31.97
CA PRO A 65 7.25 -1.87 -30.71
C PRO A 65 5.81 -1.37 -30.86
N ASP A 66 5.47 -0.77 -32.01
CA ASP A 66 4.14 -0.23 -32.31
C ASP A 66 3.11 -1.30 -32.74
N ALA A 67 3.57 -2.49 -33.15
CA ALA A 67 2.70 -3.63 -33.42
C ALA A 67 1.84 -3.94 -32.19
N THR A 68 0.55 -4.20 -32.39
CA THR A 68 -0.42 -4.41 -31.30
C THR A 68 -1.38 -5.54 -31.69
N ILE A 69 -1.88 -6.27 -30.70
CA ILE A 69 -3.00 -7.21 -30.89
C ILE A 69 -4.23 -6.58 -30.23
N THR A 70 -5.12 -5.99 -31.04
CA THR A 70 -6.38 -5.44 -30.55
C THR A 70 -7.45 -6.54 -30.53
N VAL A 71 -8.16 -6.68 -29.41
CA VAL A 71 -9.15 -7.75 -29.23
C VAL A 71 -10.51 -7.14 -28.91
N LEU A 72 -11.46 -7.31 -29.83
CA LEU A 72 -12.89 -7.04 -29.65
C LEU A 72 -13.70 -8.36 -29.57
N GLY A 73 -13.23 -9.41 -30.24
CA GLY A 73 -13.74 -10.77 -30.13
C GLY A 73 -13.13 -11.50 -28.92
N LYS A 74 -12.56 -12.69 -29.15
CA LYS A 74 -11.97 -13.52 -28.08
C LYS A 74 -10.51 -13.87 -28.34
N LEU A 75 -9.71 -13.88 -27.28
CA LEU A 75 -8.32 -14.33 -27.32
C LEU A 75 -8.11 -15.53 -26.39
N LEU A 76 -7.61 -16.63 -26.94
CA LEU A 76 -7.29 -17.85 -26.21
C LEU A 76 -5.79 -18.14 -26.35
N VAL A 77 -4.99 -17.81 -25.32
CA VAL A 77 -3.57 -18.19 -25.25
C VAL A 77 -3.45 -19.47 -24.43
N GLU A 78 -3.19 -20.58 -25.10
CA GLU A 78 -3.26 -21.94 -24.56
C GLU A 78 -1.88 -22.57 -24.39
N GLY A 79 -0.99 -21.88 -23.67
CA GLY A 79 0.29 -22.45 -23.26
C GLY A 79 0.12 -23.64 -22.31
N THR A 80 1.19 -24.40 -22.15
CA THR A 80 1.31 -25.43 -21.09
C THR A 80 2.60 -25.23 -20.31
N PRO A 81 2.79 -25.86 -19.13
CA PRO A 81 4.06 -25.80 -18.41
C PRO A 81 5.27 -26.26 -19.26
N ALA A 82 5.07 -27.30 -20.09
CA ALA A 82 6.12 -27.87 -20.94
C ALA A 82 6.35 -27.07 -22.23
N ALA A 83 5.32 -26.36 -22.72
CA ALA A 83 5.35 -25.61 -23.96
C ALA A 83 4.60 -24.28 -23.78
N PRO A 84 5.22 -23.29 -23.12
CA PRO A 84 4.60 -21.99 -22.93
C PRO A 84 4.46 -21.23 -24.26
N VAL A 85 3.53 -20.28 -24.32
CA VAL A 85 3.47 -19.30 -25.41
C VAL A 85 4.44 -18.17 -25.08
N VAL A 86 5.29 -17.78 -26.03
CA VAL A 86 6.29 -16.73 -25.83
C VAL A 86 6.01 -15.56 -26.75
N PHE A 87 5.79 -14.38 -26.17
CA PHE A 87 5.78 -13.11 -26.90
C PHE A 87 7.20 -12.52 -26.88
N ASP A 88 7.94 -12.74 -27.97
CA ASP A 88 9.29 -12.23 -28.16
C ASP A 88 9.23 -10.84 -28.80
N SER A 89 9.26 -9.81 -27.96
CA SER A 89 9.13 -8.42 -28.36
C SER A 89 10.35 -7.56 -28.05
N PRO A 90 10.60 -6.47 -28.81
CA PRO A 90 11.52 -5.43 -28.40
C PRO A 90 11.04 -4.74 -27.12
N ALA A 91 11.93 -3.96 -26.50
CA ALA A 91 11.55 -3.08 -25.42
C ALA A 91 10.52 -2.04 -25.91
N GLY A 92 9.49 -1.80 -25.11
CA GLY A 92 8.44 -0.82 -25.39
C GLY A 92 7.29 -1.32 -26.28
N TRP A 93 7.16 -2.64 -26.48
CA TRP A 93 6.03 -3.19 -27.24
C TRP A 93 4.66 -2.83 -26.63
N ASN A 94 3.71 -2.40 -27.47
CA ASN A 94 2.36 -2.00 -27.06
C ASN A 94 1.48 -3.15 -26.56
N GLY A 95 1.87 -4.40 -26.81
CA GLY A 95 1.24 -5.57 -26.22
C GLY A 95 -0.11 -5.95 -26.81
N ILE A 96 -0.95 -6.53 -25.95
CA ILE A 96 -2.32 -6.96 -26.24
C ILE A 96 -3.28 -5.94 -25.63
N HIS A 97 -4.21 -5.42 -26.44
CA HIS A 97 -5.19 -4.43 -26.02
C HIS A 97 -6.61 -4.96 -26.18
N PHE A 98 -7.29 -5.24 -25.08
CA PHE A 98 -8.71 -5.58 -25.09
C PHE A 98 -9.56 -4.31 -25.09
N VAL A 99 -10.55 -4.25 -25.98
CA VAL A 99 -11.46 -3.10 -26.13
C VAL A 99 -12.88 -3.62 -26.16
N GLU A 100 -13.60 -3.49 -25.04
CA GLU A 100 -14.99 -3.94 -24.90
C GLU A 100 -15.20 -5.36 -25.47
N ALA A 101 -14.24 -6.24 -25.19
CA ALA A 101 -14.14 -7.51 -25.87
C ALA A 101 -15.18 -8.51 -25.37
N GLU A 102 -15.53 -9.46 -26.22
CA GLU A 102 -16.42 -10.55 -25.82
C GLU A 102 -15.85 -11.40 -24.68
N GLY A 103 -16.73 -11.82 -23.77
CA GLY A 103 -16.35 -12.67 -22.64
C GLY A 103 -15.79 -14.03 -23.07
N GLY A 104 -14.87 -14.56 -22.26
CA GLY A 104 -14.28 -15.89 -22.43
C GLY A 104 -12.81 -15.89 -22.87
N SER A 105 -12.20 -14.72 -23.01
CA SER A 105 -10.76 -14.57 -23.26
C SER A 105 -9.93 -15.07 -22.07
N ARG A 106 -8.80 -15.71 -22.36
CA ARG A 106 -7.90 -16.24 -21.33
C ARG A 106 -6.46 -16.36 -21.81
N ILE A 107 -5.55 -16.22 -20.85
CA ILE A 107 -4.11 -16.34 -21.05
C ILE A 107 -3.56 -17.35 -20.04
N ARG A 108 -2.93 -18.42 -20.53
CA ARG A 108 -2.35 -19.48 -19.69
C ARG A 108 -0.94 -19.82 -20.15
N HIS A 109 -0.02 -19.99 -19.19
CA HIS A 109 1.37 -20.37 -19.45
C HIS A 109 2.01 -19.54 -20.57
N ALA A 110 1.83 -18.22 -20.50
CA ALA A 110 2.40 -17.27 -21.43
C ALA A 110 3.59 -16.53 -20.80
N ARG A 111 4.53 -16.10 -21.63
CA ARG A 111 5.67 -15.26 -21.23
C ARG A 111 5.65 -13.95 -22.00
N PHE A 112 5.66 -12.84 -21.26
CA PHE A 112 5.76 -11.48 -21.77
C PHE A 112 7.03 -10.83 -21.23
N SER A 113 7.74 -10.10 -22.08
CA SER A 113 8.95 -9.40 -21.66
C SER A 113 9.07 -8.00 -22.25
N ARG A 114 9.49 -7.04 -21.42
CA ARG A 114 9.90 -5.67 -21.82
C ARG A 114 8.84 -4.86 -22.58
N ALA A 115 7.57 -5.21 -22.47
CA ALA A 115 6.49 -4.47 -23.10
C ALA A 115 6.28 -3.10 -22.44
N ALA A 116 5.82 -2.10 -23.18
CA ALA A 116 5.27 -0.88 -22.61
C ALA A 116 4.03 -1.19 -21.77
N ALA A 117 3.10 -1.97 -22.33
CA ALA A 117 1.99 -2.58 -21.62
C ALA A 117 1.75 -3.99 -22.17
N ALA A 118 2.09 -5.05 -21.44
CA ALA A 118 1.99 -6.41 -22.00
C ALA A 118 0.53 -6.82 -22.27
N VAL A 119 -0.36 -6.54 -21.32
CA VAL A 119 -1.81 -6.66 -21.48
C VAL A 119 -2.48 -5.40 -20.95
N SER A 120 -3.36 -4.81 -21.74
CA SER A 120 -4.14 -3.64 -21.35
C SER A 120 -5.61 -3.80 -21.72
N THR A 121 -6.53 -3.21 -20.95
CA THR A 121 -7.97 -3.38 -21.17
C THR A 121 -8.76 -2.11 -21.02
N ILE A 122 -9.83 -2.02 -21.80
CA ILE A 122 -10.99 -1.15 -21.57
C ILE A 122 -12.22 -2.06 -21.43
N ALA A 123 -12.87 -2.04 -20.27
CA ALA A 123 -14.17 -2.69 -20.03
C ALA A 123 -14.26 -4.14 -20.51
N THR A 124 -13.27 -4.97 -20.13
CA THR A 124 -13.21 -6.37 -20.56
C THR A 124 -12.83 -7.28 -19.39
N ASP A 125 -13.58 -8.38 -19.26
CA ASP A 125 -13.26 -9.46 -18.34
C ASP A 125 -12.50 -10.59 -19.04
N PHE A 126 -11.45 -11.08 -18.40
CA PHE A 126 -10.61 -12.16 -18.90
C PHE A 126 -9.95 -12.90 -17.74
N ALA A 127 -9.29 -14.02 -18.03
CA ALA A 127 -8.50 -14.74 -17.04
C ALA A 127 -7.02 -14.78 -17.43
N VAL A 128 -6.12 -14.55 -16.48
CA VAL A 128 -4.68 -14.77 -16.63
C VAL A 128 -4.25 -15.76 -15.56
N ALA A 129 -3.69 -16.88 -15.97
CA ALA A 129 -3.23 -17.92 -15.06
C ALA A 129 -1.84 -18.43 -15.43
N ASN A 130 -1.04 -18.78 -14.43
CA ASN A 130 0.22 -19.52 -14.61
C ASN A 130 1.19 -18.87 -15.62
N SER A 131 1.22 -17.54 -15.68
CA SER A 131 1.96 -16.78 -16.71
C SER A 131 3.02 -15.89 -16.09
N GLU A 132 3.96 -15.43 -16.91
CA GLU A 132 5.14 -14.67 -16.51
C GLU A 132 5.21 -13.33 -17.23
N PHE A 133 5.46 -12.28 -16.47
CA PHE A 133 5.61 -10.91 -16.97
C PHE A 133 6.88 -10.29 -16.40
N GLN A 134 7.86 -10.02 -17.27
CA GLN A 134 9.17 -9.54 -16.83
C GLN A 134 9.61 -8.25 -17.52
N GLY A 135 10.07 -7.28 -16.74
CA GLY A 135 10.72 -6.07 -17.27
C GLY A 135 9.79 -5.14 -18.06
N CYS A 136 8.47 -5.31 -17.97
CA CYS A 136 7.49 -4.44 -18.62
C CYS A 136 7.36 -3.11 -17.86
N GLU A 137 6.97 -2.03 -18.54
CA GLU A 137 6.58 -0.80 -17.85
C GLU A 137 5.25 -0.99 -17.13
N PHE A 138 4.25 -1.57 -17.81
CA PHE A 138 3.03 -2.14 -17.21
C PHE A 138 2.90 -3.60 -17.61
N ALA A 139 2.85 -4.54 -16.66
CA ALA A 139 2.58 -5.94 -17.01
C ALA A 139 1.09 -6.17 -17.33
N VAL A 140 0.19 -5.71 -16.46
CA VAL A 140 -1.26 -5.71 -16.74
C VAL A 140 -1.84 -4.32 -16.39
N LYS A 141 -2.51 -3.68 -17.34
CA LYS A 141 -3.15 -2.38 -17.17
C LYS A 141 -4.68 -2.50 -17.34
N LEU A 142 -5.42 -2.29 -16.26
CA LEU A 142 -6.87 -2.42 -16.21
C LEU A 142 -7.52 -1.05 -16.14
N GLU A 143 -8.35 -0.74 -17.13
CA GLU A 143 -9.10 0.50 -17.20
C GLU A 143 -10.59 0.22 -17.48
N ARG A 144 -11.42 1.16 -17.01
CA ARG A 144 -12.88 1.24 -17.18
C ARG A 144 -13.61 -0.05 -16.81
N GLU A 145 -13.74 -0.32 -15.51
CA GLU A 145 -14.62 -1.38 -14.98
C GLU A 145 -14.25 -2.82 -15.42
N ALA A 146 -12.96 -3.10 -15.63
CA ALA A 146 -12.48 -4.46 -15.91
C ALA A 146 -12.40 -5.31 -14.62
N SER A 147 -12.88 -6.55 -14.66
CA SER A 147 -12.94 -7.46 -13.49
C SER A 147 -12.28 -8.82 -13.75
N PRO A 148 -11.02 -8.87 -14.24
CA PRO A 148 -10.38 -10.15 -14.56
C PRO A 148 -9.99 -10.97 -13.32
N LEU A 149 -9.82 -12.27 -13.55
CA LEU A 149 -9.13 -13.17 -12.61
C LEU A 149 -7.65 -13.25 -12.97
N ILE A 150 -6.78 -12.87 -12.04
CA ILE A 150 -5.32 -12.94 -12.21
C ILE A 150 -4.74 -13.82 -11.11
N GLU A 151 -4.29 -15.02 -11.49
CA GLU A 151 -3.83 -16.02 -10.51
C GLU A 151 -2.57 -16.79 -10.89
N ASN A 152 -1.82 -17.22 -9.88
CA ASN A 152 -0.64 -18.09 -10.03
C ASN A 152 0.39 -17.56 -11.04
N CYS A 153 0.45 -16.24 -11.21
CA CYS A 153 1.38 -15.58 -12.13
C CYS A 153 2.63 -15.09 -11.41
N TRP A 154 3.71 -14.93 -12.16
CA TRP A 154 4.94 -14.31 -11.70
C TRP A 154 5.16 -12.98 -12.43
N PHE A 155 5.21 -11.90 -11.65
CA PHE A 155 5.53 -10.56 -12.09
C PHE A 155 6.91 -10.19 -11.53
N ALA A 156 7.86 -9.90 -12.42
CA ALA A 156 9.25 -9.62 -12.04
C ALA A 156 9.79 -8.35 -12.71
N ASP A 157 10.46 -7.51 -11.94
CA ASP A 157 11.28 -6.41 -12.44
C ASP A 157 10.52 -5.41 -13.34
N ASN A 158 9.19 -5.34 -13.18
CA ASN A 158 8.36 -4.42 -13.95
C ASN A 158 8.34 -3.02 -13.30
N GLY A 159 8.04 -1.99 -14.08
CA GLY A 159 7.67 -0.68 -13.54
C GLY A 159 6.48 -0.81 -12.59
N ILE A 160 5.33 -1.16 -13.17
CA ILE A 160 4.10 -1.53 -12.47
C ILE A 160 3.70 -2.96 -12.86
N GLY A 161 3.47 -3.83 -11.87
CA GLY A 161 2.97 -5.18 -12.12
C GLY A 161 1.53 -5.16 -12.61
N ILE A 162 0.61 -4.67 -11.77
CA ILE A 162 -0.80 -4.49 -12.13
C ILE A 162 -1.20 -3.06 -11.85
N SER A 163 -1.63 -2.32 -12.88
CA SER A 163 -2.34 -1.04 -12.72
C SER A 163 -3.84 -1.31 -12.74
N ASN A 164 -4.51 -1.11 -11.62
CA ASN A 164 -5.94 -1.32 -11.41
C ASN A 164 -6.65 0.04 -11.29
N GLU A 165 -7.26 0.51 -12.38
CA GLU A 165 -7.75 1.89 -12.46
C GLU A 165 -9.19 1.95 -12.93
N MET A 166 -9.80 3.14 -12.76
CA MET A 166 -11.12 3.49 -13.29
C MET A 166 -12.21 2.47 -12.93
N LYS A 167 -12.44 2.26 -11.63
CA LYS A 167 -13.45 1.34 -11.07
C LYS A 167 -13.29 -0.15 -11.41
N SER A 168 -12.16 -0.53 -12.00
CA SER A 168 -11.82 -1.95 -12.22
C SER A 168 -11.79 -2.73 -10.89
N ALA A 169 -12.16 -4.01 -10.96
CA ALA A 169 -12.42 -4.86 -9.80
C ALA A 169 -11.83 -6.28 -9.95
N PRO A 170 -10.53 -6.44 -10.27
CA PRO A 170 -9.93 -7.75 -10.48
C PRO A 170 -9.90 -8.59 -9.19
N THR A 171 -9.92 -9.91 -9.36
CA THR A 171 -9.50 -10.85 -8.31
C THR A 171 -8.04 -11.19 -8.51
N ILE A 172 -7.18 -10.75 -7.59
CA ILE A 172 -5.72 -10.94 -7.68
C ILE A 172 -5.29 -11.90 -6.58
N ARG A 173 -4.98 -13.16 -6.94
CA ARG A 173 -4.65 -14.19 -5.95
C ARG A 173 -3.51 -15.12 -6.28
N ASN A 174 -2.78 -15.56 -5.25
CA ASN A 174 -1.72 -16.57 -5.36
C ASN A 174 -0.60 -16.20 -6.36
N ASN A 175 -0.36 -14.90 -6.58
CA ASN A 175 0.69 -14.43 -7.47
C ASN A 175 1.99 -14.14 -6.71
N ARG A 176 3.10 -14.10 -7.43
CA ARG A 176 4.40 -13.62 -6.94
C ARG A 176 4.76 -12.31 -7.64
N PHE A 177 5.06 -11.29 -6.85
CA PHE A 177 5.54 -9.97 -7.30
C PHE A 177 6.93 -9.71 -6.73
N SER A 178 7.92 -9.46 -7.60
CA SER A 178 9.30 -9.25 -7.16
C SER A 178 10.04 -8.17 -7.94
N GLY A 179 10.85 -7.36 -7.24
CA GLY A 179 11.78 -6.43 -7.87
C GLY A 179 11.14 -5.24 -8.60
N HIS A 180 9.86 -4.94 -8.34
CA HIS A 180 9.17 -3.86 -9.04
C HIS A 180 9.75 -2.48 -8.69
N THR A 181 10.02 -1.66 -9.72
CA THR A 181 10.71 -0.37 -9.56
C THR A 181 9.78 0.80 -9.18
N LYS A 182 8.47 0.66 -9.39
CA LYS A 182 7.45 1.62 -8.93
C LYS A 182 6.48 0.96 -7.94
N ALA A 183 5.63 0.06 -8.42
CA ALA A 183 4.66 -0.66 -7.59
C ALA A 183 4.35 -2.06 -8.14
N ALA A 184 4.25 -3.07 -7.29
CA ALA A 184 3.77 -4.38 -7.73
C ALA A 184 2.28 -4.32 -8.11
N ILE A 185 1.45 -3.66 -7.30
CA ILE A 185 0.06 -3.33 -7.63
C ILE A 185 -0.18 -1.85 -7.35
N LEU A 186 -0.69 -1.11 -8.32
CA LEU A 186 -1.21 0.24 -8.17
C LEU A 186 -2.73 0.20 -8.33
N ALA A 187 -3.47 0.72 -7.36
CA ALA A 187 -4.92 0.83 -7.41
C ALA A 187 -5.36 2.29 -7.18
N SER A 188 -6.13 2.83 -8.13
CA SER A 188 -6.56 4.24 -8.13
C SER A 188 -7.97 4.41 -8.72
N HIS A 189 -8.50 5.64 -8.71
CA HIS A 189 -9.72 6.03 -9.44
C HIS A 189 -10.96 5.15 -9.14
N GLY A 190 -11.19 4.87 -7.85
CA GLY A 190 -12.34 4.09 -7.37
C GLY A 190 -12.27 2.60 -7.73
N SER A 191 -11.10 2.10 -8.11
CA SER A 191 -10.87 0.66 -8.26
C SER A 191 -11.07 -0.10 -6.94
N ARG A 192 -11.29 -1.40 -7.08
CA ARG A 192 -11.61 -2.31 -5.98
C ARG A 192 -11.10 -3.72 -6.30
N GLY A 193 -11.58 -4.71 -5.55
CA GLY A 193 -11.27 -6.11 -5.75
C GLY A 193 -10.47 -6.73 -4.59
N PRO A 194 -10.48 -8.07 -4.45
CA PRO A 194 -9.67 -8.76 -3.44
C PRO A 194 -8.22 -8.95 -3.91
N ILE A 195 -7.28 -8.72 -2.99
CA ILE A 195 -5.85 -9.03 -3.16
C ILE A 195 -5.48 -10.06 -2.10
N THR A 196 -5.40 -11.34 -2.47
CA THR A 196 -5.28 -12.44 -1.50
C THR A 196 -4.23 -13.50 -1.79
N GLY A 197 -3.55 -14.02 -0.76
CA GLY A 197 -2.61 -15.15 -0.95
C GLY A 197 -1.37 -14.84 -1.79
N ASN A 198 -1.07 -13.57 -2.06
CA ASN A 198 0.05 -13.17 -2.90
C ASN A 198 1.35 -13.03 -2.08
N ARG A 199 2.49 -13.13 -2.77
CA ARG A 199 3.82 -12.89 -2.20
C ARG A 199 4.48 -11.69 -2.87
N PHE A 200 4.82 -10.69 -2.08
CA PHE A 200 5.50 -9.45 -2.49
C PHE A 200 6.92 -9.44 -1.90
N VAL A 201 7.94 -9.43 -2.75
CA VAL A 201 9.35 -9.53 -2.35
C VAL A 201 10.16 -8.39 -2.95
N GLU A 202 10.90 -7.64 -2.14
CA GLU A 202 11.92 -6.67 -2.62
C GLU A 202 11.37 -5.65 -3.63
N ASN A 203 10.13 -5.20 -3.44
CA ASN A 203 9.53 -4.17 -4.29
C ASN A 203 9.76 -2.78 -3.71
N GLN A 204 9.83 -1.78 -4.61
CA GLN A 204 9.77 -0.37 -4.21
C GLN A 204 8.46 -0.06 -3.48
N GLN A 205 7.33 -0.51 -4.03
CA GLN A 205 6.04 -0.56 -3.36
C GLN A 205 5.35 -1.89 -3.64
N GLY A 206 4.83 -2.58 -2.61
CA GLY A 206 4.05 -3.81 -2.79
C GLY A 206 2.66 -3.50 -3.35
N VAL A 207 1.81 -2.89 -2.53
CA VAL A 207 0.48 -2.42 -2.94
C VAL A 207 0.35 -0.93 -2.67
N THR A 208 0.00 -0.17 -3.71
CA THR A 208 -0.19 1.28 -3.64
C THR A 208 -1.66 1.60 -3.89
N LEU A 209 -2.32 2.21 -2.92
CA LEU A 209 -3.73 2.58 -2.95
C LEU A 209 -3.86 4.10 -2.90
N ILE A 210 -4.47 4.66 -3.94
CA ILE A 210 -4.73 6.09 -4.06
C ILE A 210 -6.24 6.29 -4.11
N GLN A 211 -6.77 7.06 -3.16
CA GLN A 211 -8.20 7.21 -2.90
C GLN A 211 -8.85 5.94 -2.32
N ARG A 212 -10.17 5.97 -2.12
CA ARG A 212 -10.95 4.85 -1.57
C ARG A 212 -10.72 3.57 -2.39
N TYR A 213 -10.46 2.47 -1.71
CA TYR A 213 -10.31 1.14 -2.28
C TYR A 213 -11.16 0.14 -1.50
N GLU A 214 -12.36 -0.13 -2.00
CA GLU A 214 -13.33 -1.04 -1.36
C GLU A 214 -12.95 -2.49 -1.63
N GLY A 215 -11.95 -2.98 -0.90
CA GLY A 215 -11.45 -4.34 -1.04
C GLY A 215 -10.85 -4.87 0.26
N VAL A 216 -10.48 -6.15 0.20
CA VAL A 216 -9.77 -6.85 1.26
C VAL A 216 -8.37 -7.18 0.75
N ILE A 217 -7.36 -6.84 1.55
CA ILE A 217 -5.99 -7.28 1.36
C ILE A 217 -5.72 -8.31 2.43
N ALA A 218 -5.75 -9.60 2.07
CA ALA A 218 -5.68 -10.67 3.06
C ALA A 218 -4.77 -11.82 2.73
N ASP A 219 -4.21 -12.45 3.77
CA ASP A 219 -3.46 -13.69 3.64
C ASP A 219 -2.23 -13.55 2.71
N ASN A 220 -1.68 -12.34 2.56
CA ASN A 220 -0.50 -12.06 1.75
C ASN A 220 0.78 -12.07 2.59
N GLN A 221 1.91 -12.27 1.92
CA GLN A 221 3.25 -12.17 2.50
C GLN A 221 4.01 -11.01 1.87
N PHE A 222 4.47 -10.06 2.67
CA PHE A 222 5.27 -8.92 2.26
C PHE A 222 6.65 -8.99 2.90
N ASN A 223 7.67 -9.25 2.08
CA ASN A 223 9.04 -9.49 2.55
C ASN A 223 10.01 -8.48 1.94
N ALA A 224 10.79 -7.80 2.78
CA ALA A 224 11.90 -6.93 2.35
C ALA A 224 11.51 -5.85 1.32
N ASN A 225 10.26 -5.37 1.33
CA ASN A 225 9.84 -4.27 0.47
C ASN A 225 10.27 -2.93 1.09
N GLU A 226 10.55 -1.93 0.25
CA GLU A 226 10.81 -0.57 0.71
C GLU A 226 9.54 0.04 1.33
N THR A 227 8.38 -0.20 0.72
CA THR A 227 7.07 -0.02 1.36
C THR A 227 6.13 -1.15 0.97
N ALA A 228 5.64 -1.94 1.93
CA ALA A 228 4.79 -3.08 1.58
C ALA A 228 3.38 -2.65 1.17
N ILE A 229 2.70 -1.82 1.95
CA ILE A 229 1.41 -1.20 1.56
C ILE A 229 1.48 0.30 1.77
N PHE A 230 1.12 1.07 0.74
CA PHE A 230 0.99 2.51 0.78
C PHE A 230 -0.47 2.91 0.56
N CYS A 231 -1.04 3.64 1.51
CA CYS A 231 -2.42 4.15 1.49
C CYS A 231 -2.37 5.68 1.48
N ASN A 232 -3.02 6.31 0.50
CA ASN A 232 -3.20 7.75 0.44
C ASN A 232 -4.66 8.11 0.17
N GLN A 233 -5.29 8.89 1.04
CA GLN A 233 -6.71 9.28 0.96
C GLN A 233 -7.67 8.09 0.85
N THR A 234 -7.34 6.95 1.44
CA THR A 234 -8.14 5.73 1.33
C THR A 234 -9.39 5.74 2.21
N GLN A 235 -9.52 6.74 3.10
CA GLN A 235 -10.60 6.81 4.07
C GLN A 235 -10.70 5.51 4.90
N SER A 236 -11.90 5.02 5.23
CA SER A 236 -12.11 3.82 6.07
C SER A 236 -11.83 2.51 5.33
N THR A 237 -11.09 2.58 4.23
CA THR A 237 -10.78 1.44 3.37
C THR A 237 -9.28 1.36 3.17
N PRO A 238 -8.73 0.19 2.78
CA PRO A 238 -9.34 -1.14 2.80
C PRO A 238 -9.40 -1.78 4.19
N ARG A 239 -9.83 -3.05 4.23
CA ARG A 239 -9.51 -3.95 5.36
C ARG A 239 -8.25 -4.74 5.02
N ILE A 240 -7.23 -4.61 5.86
CA ILE A 240 -5.92 -5.27 5.75
C ILE A 240 -5.85 -6.31 6.85
N GLU A 241 -5.91 -7.59 6.49
CA GLU A 241 -6.05 -8.65 7.49
C GLU A 241 -5.24 -9.93 7.23
N ARG A 242 -4.82 -10.61 8.31
CA ARG A 242 -4.12 -11.91 8.20
C ARG A 242 -2.88 -11.87 7.28
N ASN A 243 -2.25 -10.72 7.12
CA ASN A 243 -1.03 -10.60 6.33
C ASN A 243 0.19 -10.76 7.23
N ARG A 244 1.28 -11.24 6.62
CA ARG A 244 2.61 -11.27 7.24
C ARG A 244 3.48 -10.21 6.60
N PHE A 245 3.96 -9.27 7.40
CA PHE A 245 4.90 -8.22 7.01
C PHE A 245 6.23 -8.46 7.71
N GLU A 246 7.27 -8.79 6.94
CA GLU A 246 8.58 -9.17 7.47
C GLU A 246 9.72 -8.41 6.80
N GLY A 247 10.59 -7.79 7.62
CA GLY A 247 11.81 -7.14 7.13
C GLY A 247 11.59 -5.95 6.18
N ASN A 248 10.38 -5.38 6.13
CA ASN A 248 10.10 -4.22 5.28
C ASN A 248 10.67 -2.95 5.92
N LYS A 249 11.07 -1.96 5.11
CA LYS A 249 11.45 -0.65 5.67
C LYS A 249 10.23 0.07 6.24
N VAL A 250 9.11 0.04 5.52
CA VAL A 250 7.79 0.40 6.06
C VAL A 250 6.78 -0.67 5.68
N ALA A 251 6.13 -1.32 6.65
CA ALA A 251 5.15 -2.36 6.34
C ALA A 251 3.82 -1.75 5.84
N VAL A 252 3.22 -0.82 6.59
CA VAL A 252 2.01 -0.12 6.15
C VAL A 252 2.17 1.38 6.39
N ALA A 253 2.09 2.17 5.33
CA ALA A 253 2.11 3.64 5.37
C ALA A 253 0.72 4.20 5.06
N ASN A 254 0.14 4.96 6.00
CA ASN A 254 -1.16 5.60 5.88
C ASN A 254 -0.98 7.11 5.90
N LEU A 255 -1.15 7.73 4.74
CA LEU A 255 -0.98 9.17 4.55
C LEU A 255 -2.33 9.84 4.26
N SER A 256 -2.47 11.08 4.70
CA SER A 256 -3.54 12.00 4.26
C SER A 256 -4.94 11.39 4.34
N PHE A 257 -5.53 11.38 5.54
CA PHE A 257 -6.91 10.88 5.75
C PHE A 257 -7.11 9.41 5.32
N SER A 258 -6.11 8.57 5.58
CA SER A 258 -6.19 7.12 5.40
C SER A 258 -6.42 6.45 6.76
N TYR A 259 -7.52 5.71 6.88
CA TYR A 259 -7.94 5.04 8.11
C TYR A 259 -8.40 3.59 7.83
N PRO A 260 -7.57 2.76 7.16
CA PRO A 260 -7.90 1.35 6.97
C PRO A 260 -8.01 0.60 8.30
N ALA A 261 -8.74 -0.51 8.27
CA ALA A 261 -8.77 -1.46 9.38
C ALA A 261 -7.61 -2.45 9.25
N ILE A 262 -6.73 -2.49 10.24
CA ILE A 262 -5.55 -3.35 10.34
C ILE A 262 -5.84 -4.43 11.39
N VAL A 263 -6.15 -5.64 10.95
CA VAL A 263 -6.69 -6.69 11.83
C VAL A 263 -6.01 -8.05 11.65
N ASP A 264 -5.64 -8.75 12.72
CA ASP A 264 -5.06 -10.11 12.64
C ASP A 264 -3.74 -10.22 11.83
N ASN A 265 -2.96 -9.15 11.72
CA ASN A 265 -1.70 -9.16 10.99
C ASN A 265 -0.49 -9.47 11.88
N LEU A 266 0.57 -9.98 11.25
CA LEU A 266 1.88 -10.19 11.86
C LEU A 266 2.86 -9.15 11.29
N PHE A 267 3.39 -8.27 12.14
CA PHE A 267 4.42 -7.30 11.81
C PHE A 267 5.72 -7.68 12.50
N LEU A 268 6.66 -8.22 11.73
CA LEU A 268 7.87 -8.86 12.23
C LEU A 268 9.11 -8.16 11.67
N ASP A 269 9.98 -7.69 12.56
CA ASP A 269 11.32 -7.21 12.20
C ASP A 269 11.34 -6.13 11.10
N ASN A 270 10.27 -5.32 11.01
CA ASN A 270 10.21 -4.20 10.08
C ASN A 270 10.92 -3.01 10.72
N ARG A 271 11.52 -2.13 9.91
CA ARG A 271 12.06 -0.87 10.45
C ARG A 271 10.93 -0.02 11.03
N THR A 272 9.83 0.13 10.29
CA THR A 272 8.57 0.70 10.79
C THR A 272 7.42 -0.20 10.40
N ALA A 273 6.64 -0.70 11.35
CA ALA A 273 5.50 -1.56 11.06
C ALA A 273 4.29 -0.75 10.56
N LEU A 274 3.77 0.18 11.37
CA LEU A 274 2.61 0.99 11.00
C LEU A 274 2.95 2.48 11.08
N HIS A 275 2.98 3.15 9.94
CA HIS A 275 3.28 4.58 9.82
C HIS A 275 2.01 5.37 9.48
N ASN A 276 1.51 6.15 10.42
CA ASN A 276 0.39 7.06 10.22
C ASN A 276 0.93 8.49 10.14
N ASP A 277 0.70 9.17 9.02
CA ASP A 277 1.10 10.57 8.81
C ASP A 277 -0.05 11.39 8.23
N GLN A 278 -0.11 12.67 8.57
CA GLN A 278 -1.08 13.64 8.02
C GLN A 278 -2.51 13.12 8.14
N TYR A 279 -3.04 13.00 9.35
CA TYR A 279 -4.40 12.50 9.63
C TYR A 279 -4.61 11.02 9.28
N GLY A 280 -3.55 10.22 9.14
CA GLY A 280 -3.67 8.77 9.12
C GLY A 280 -4.19 8.28 10.47
N SER A 281 -5.34 7.61 10.54
CA SER A 281 -5.96 7.23 11.83
C SER A 281 -6.57 5.85 11.76
N THR A 282 -5.70 4.85 11.64
CA THR A 282 -6.07 3.44 11.50
C THR A 282 -6.85 2.88 12.68
N LEU A 283 -7.71 1.91 12.40
CA LEU A 283 -8.18 0.96 13.40
C LEU A 283 -7.17 -0.19 13.47
N VAL A 284 -6.60 -0.45 14.65
CA VAL A 284 -5.52 -1.43 14.85
C VAL A 284 -5.94 -2.44 15.91
N GLU A 285 -6.31 -3.65 15.48
CA GLU A 285 -6.92 -4.65 16.35
C GLU A 285 -6.34 -6.04 16.16
N GLN A 286 -6.09 -6.77 17.24
CA GLN A 286 -5.69 -8.19 17.15
C GLN A 286 -4.43 -8.41 16.30
N ASN A 287 -3.45 -7.52 16.34
CA ASN A 287 -2.19 -7.70 15.61
C ASN A 287 -1.06 -8.12 16.55
N LEU A 288 -0.04 -8.75 15.99
CA LEU A 288 1.26 -8.95 16.63
C LEU A 288 2.28 -8.00 16.01
N PHE A 289 2.90 -7.17 16.83
CA PHE A 289 4.06 -6.35 16.48
C PHE A 289 5.27 -6.87 17.23
N ARG A 290 6.18 -7.56 16.54
CA ARG A 290 7.38 -8.13 17.16
C ARG A 290 8.66 -7.70 16.48
N GLY A 291 9.65 -7.28 17.26
CA GLY A 291 11.02 -7.03 16.76
C GLY A 291 11.16 -5.82 15.82
N ASN A 292 10.14 -4.97 15.72
CA ASN A 292 10.19 -3.82 14.82
C ASN A 292 11.04 -2.69 15.43
N GLY A 293 11.62 -1.84 14.58
CA GLY A 293 12.24 -0.59 15.02
C GLY A 293 11.19 0.32 15.66
N THR A 294 10.17 0.71 14.90
CA THR A 294 8.96 1.33 15.46
C THR A 294 7.73 0.51 15.09
N ALA A 295 6.99 0.03 16.09
CA ALA A 295 5.75 -0.73 15.83
C ALA A 295 4.62 0.19 15.36
N LEU A 296 4.33 1.27 16.08
CA LEU A 296 3.33 2.25 15.68
C LEU A 296 3.93 3.65 15.70
N TYR A 297 3.91 4.32 14.54
CA TYR A 297 4.34 5.70 14.36
C TYR A 297 3.11 6.56 14.05
N ALA A 298 2.81 7.53 14.91
CA ALA A 298 1.69 8.45 14.79
C ALA A 298 2.21 9.88 14.66
N ASN A 299 1.98 10.51 13.51
CA ASN A 299 2.54 11.80 13.18
C ASN A 299 1.54 12.74 12.52
N LYS A 300 1.66 14.04 12.82
CA LYS A 300 0.82 15.11 12.27
C LYS A 300 -0.66 14.80 12.44
N LYS A 301 -1.10 14.80 13.71
CA LYS A 301 -2.51 14.63 14.12
C LYS A 301 -3.11 13.31 13.65
N SER A 302 -2.30 12.27 13.74
CA SER A 302 -2.67 10.90 13.42
C SER A 302 -3.11 10.21 14.70
N ASN A 303 -4.40 9.89 14.83
CA ASN A 303 -5.01 9.43 16.08
C ASN A 303 -5.62 8.03 15.89
N PRO A 304 -4.81 6.98 15.65
CA PRO A 304 -5.32 5.62 15.49
C PRO A 304 -5.99 5.11 16.77
N LYS A 305 -6.91 4.17 16.59
CA LYS A 305 -7.55 3.40 17.68
C LYS A 305 -6.86 2.05 17.79
N VAL A 306 -6.26 1.75 18.94
CA VAL A 306 -5.34 0.63 19.12
C VAL A 306 -5.79 -0.20 20.31
N ARG A 307 -6.29 -1.41 20.03
CA ARG A 307 -6.76 -2.33 21.08
C ARG A 307 -6.53 -3.79 20.76
N LEU A 308 -6.42 -4.61 21.80
CA LEU A 308 -6.25 -6.06 21.70
C LEU A 308 -5.02 -6.47 20.88
N ASN A 309 -3.94 -5.69 20.89
CA ASN A 309 -2.70 -6.03 20.19
C ASN A 309 -1.64 -6.55 21.17
N ARG A 310 -0.65 -7.26 20.61
CA ARG A 310 0.59 -7.65 21.30
C ARG A 310 1.76 -6.87 20.72
N PHE A 311 2.46 -6.12 21.55
CA PHE A 311 3.68 -5.39 21.21
C PHE A 311 4.86 -6.01 21.95
N GLU A 312 5.76 -6.65 21.22
CA GLU A 312 6.81 -7.49 21.80
C GLU A 312 8.19 -7.14 21.26
N LYS A 313 9.14 -6.83 22.13
CA LYS A 313 10.55 -6.70 21.73
C LYS A 313 10.80 -5.69 20.60
N ASN A 314 9.96 -4.66 20.49
CA ASN A 314 10.20 -3.57 19.56
C ASN A 314 11.20 -2.58 20.18
N GLU A 315 11.97 -1.89 19.35
CA GLU A 315 12.83 -0.80 19.84
C GLU A 315 11.95 0.34 20.39
N VAL A 316 10.89 0.72 19.66
CA VAL A 316 9.83 1.63 20.12
C VAL A 316 8.46 1.04 19.81
N ALA A 317 7.62 0.79 20.81
CA ALA A 317 6.28 0.28 20.56
C ALA A 317 5.34 1.38 20.00
N LEU A 318 5.35 2.57 20.60
CA LEU A 318 4.56 3.72 20.14
C LEU A 318 5.43 4.98 20.06
N PHE A 319 5.43 5.63 18.90
CA PHE A 319 6.00 6.96 18.72
C PHE A 319 4.89 7.95 18.34
N CYS A 320 4.79 9.06 19.07
CA CYS A 320 3.82 10.12 18.83
C CYS A 320 4.51 11.45 18.60
N ASP A 321 4.18 12.12 17.51
CA ASP A 321 4.75 13.43 17.18
C ASP A 321 3.75 14.33 16.44
N PHE A 322 4.03 15.62 16.42
CA PHE A 322 3.19 16.66 15.80
C PHE A 322 1.71 16.54 16.21
N SER A 323 1.45 16.68 17.50
CA SER A 323 0.10 16.76 18.06
C SER A 323 -0.76 15.53 17.72
N SER A 324 -0.18 14.34 17.84
CA SER A 324 -0.86 13.06 17.61
C SER A 324 -1.26 12.44 18.96
N TYR A 325 -2.53 12.09 19.10
CA TYR A 325 -3.16 11.62 20.34
C TYR A 325 -3.94 10.33 20.06
N PRO A 326 -3.26 9.19 19.87
CA PRO A 326 -3.92 7.91 19.64
C PRO A 326 -4.74 7.45 20.85
N GLU A 327 -5.79 6.67 20.60
CA GLU A 327 -6.53 5.96 21.65
C GLU A 327 -5.91 4.56 21.81
N VAL A 328 -5.12 4.35 22.86
CA VAL A 328 -4.36 3.10 23.06
C VAL A 328 -4.79 2.44 24.34
N ARG A 329 -5.62 1.40 24.25
CA ARG A 329 -6.16 0.69 25.43
C ARG A 329 -6.30 -0.79 25.18
N GLN A 330 -6.26 -1.59 26.24
CA GLN A 330 -6.45 -3.04 26.19
C GLN A 330 -5.42 -3.75 25.30
N ASN A 331 -4.14 -3.37 25.39
CA ASN A 331 -3.03 -4.04 24.72
C ASN A 331 -2.05 -4.66 25.73
N ASN A 332 -1.24 -5.60 25.22
CA ASN A 332 -0.15 -6.23 25.95
C ASN A 332 1.19 -5.71 25.40
N PHE A 333 1.95 -4.99 26.23
CA PHE A 333 3.32 -4.55 25.93
C PHE A 333 4.30 -5.41 26.71
N VAL A 334 5.21 -6.09 26.01
CA VAL A 334 6.15 -7.04 26.63
C VAL A 334 7.55 -6.82 26.07
N ASP A 335 8.50 -6.53 26.95
CA ASP A 335 9.94 -6.45 26.61
C ASP A 335 10.30 -5.47 25.48
N ASN A 336 9.52 -4.40 25.29
CA ASN A 336 9.90 -3.34 24.34
C ASN A 336 11.00 -2.45 24.97
N ALA A 337 11.97 -2.01 24.19
CA ALA A 337 13.06 -1.18 24.72
C ALA A 337 12.54 0.19 25.18
N ALA A 338 11.69 0.83 24.36
CA ALA A 338 10.85 1.95 24.76
C ALA A 338 9.38 1.61 24.48
N ALA A 339 8.53 1.80 25.48
CA ALA A 339 7.10 1.58 25.37
C ALA A 339 6.43 2.71 24.58
N VAL A 340 6.61 3.95 25.03
CA VAL A 340 6.04 5.13 24.37
C VAL A 340 7.08 6.25 24.35
N LYS A 341 7.30 6.85 23.19
CA LYS A 341 8.22 7.96 23.01
C LYS A 341 7.52 9.13 22.32
N LEU A 342 7.60 10.30 22.94
CA LEU A 342 7.12 11.54 22.34
C LEU A 342 8.23 12.17 21.51
N GLY A 343 7.88 12.60 20.30
CA GLY A 343 8.73 13.43 19.44
C GLY A 343 8.71 14.88 19.89
N ILE A 344 9.71 15.65 19.45
CA ILE A 344 9.89 17.03 19.91
C ILE A 344 8.72 17.95 19.52
N TYR A 345 7.92 17.61 18.51
CA TYR A 345 6.78 18.41 18.07
C TYR A 345 5.45 17.97 18.72
N GLN A 346 5.50 17.07 19.70
CA GLN A 346 4.34 16.64 20.47
C GLN A 346 4.03 17.64 21.59
N SER A 347 3.44 18.78 21.23
CA SER A 347 3.15 19.87 22.16
C SER A 347 1.78 20.51 21.91
N ALA A 348 0.82 20.20 22.78
CA ALA A 348 -0.46 20.90 22.84
C ALA A 348 -0.31 22.37 23.25
N ASP A 349 0.73 22.71 24.04
CA ASP A 349 1.05 24.09 24.42
C ASP A 349 1.35 24.95 23.19
N TRP A 350 2.16 24.42 22.27
CA TRP A 350 2.42 25.08 20.99
C TRP A 350 1.16 25.21 20.13
N GLU A 351 0.33 24.17 20.04
CA GLU A 351 -0.92 24.26 19.28
C GLU A 351 -1.89 25.32 19.82
N LYS A 352 -1.93 25.51 21.15
CA LYS A 352 -2.79 26.51 21.80
C LYS A 352 -2.27 27.94 21.61
N ARG A 353 -0.95 28.13 21.70
CA ARG A 353 -0.31 29.47 21.67
C ARG A 353 -0.02 29.95 20.26
N SER A 354 0.40 29.04 19.38
CA SER A 354 0.90 29.36 18.03
C SER A 354 0.05 28.72 16.95
N GLY A 355 -0.33 27.45 17.14
CA GLY A 355 -1.34 26.75 16.34
C GLY A 355 -0.94 26.44 14.90
N SER A 356 -1.07 25.18 14.52
CA SER A 356 -0.86 24.71 13.14
C SER A 356 -1.92 25.24 12.14
N LYS A 357 -3.06 25.77 12.61
CA LYS A 357 -4.19 26.20 11.76
C LYS A 357 -3.79 27.24 10.71
N GLN A 358 -3.04 28.26 11.11
CA GLN A 358 -2.61 29.32 10.19
C GLN A 358 -1.60 28.78 9.17
N PHE A 359 -0.69 27.91 9.58
CA PHE A 359 0.27 27.27 8.69
C PHE A 359 -0.41 26.37 7.67
N MET A 360 -1.35 25.51 8.10
CA MET A 360 -2.12 24.65 7.20
C MET A 360 -2.98 25.44 6.22
N GLN A 361 -3.61 26.55 6.66
CA GLN A 361 -4.38 27.43 5.77
C GLN A 361 -3.49 28.12 4.73
N ARG A 362 -2.28 28.54 5.11
CA ARG A 362 -1.27 29.09 4.19
C ARG A 362 -0.79 28.05 3.21
N GLU A 363 -0.44 26.84 3.65
CA GLU A 363 -0.03 25.74 2.77
C GLU A 363 -1.16 25.30 1.82
N ALA A 364 -2.39 25.17 2.32
CA ALA A 364 -3.54 24.79 1.49
C ALA A 364 -3.85 25.86 0.44
N SER A 365 -3.79 27.14 0.81
CA SER A 365 -3.96 28.28 -0.12
C SER A 365 -2.83 28.32 -1.15
N ALA A 366 -1.58 28.16 -0.72
CA ALA A 366 -0.41 28.14 -1.59
C ALA A 366 -0.43 26.97 -2.59
N ARG A 367 -1.01 25.84 -2.20
CA ARG A 367 -1.19 24.65 -3.06
C ARG A 367 -2.51 24.63 -3.84
N GLN A 368 -3.33 25.69 -3.75
CA GLN A 368 -4.69 25.72 -4.33
C GLN A 368 -5.53 24.47 -4.00
N SER A 369 -5.32 23.90 -2.81
CA SER A 369 -5.92 22.62 -2.42
C SER A 369 -7.42 22.78 -2.17
N GLN A 370 -8.25 22.12 -2.98
CA GLN A 370 -9.70 22.02 -2.77
C GLN A 370 -10.12 20.81 -1.91
N ASN A 371 -9.19 20.19 -1.16
CA ASN A 371 -9.50 18.98 -0.39
C ASN A 371 -10.53 19.27 0.73
N PRO A 372 -11.78 18.76 0.63
CA PRO A 372 -12.82 19.06 1.62
C PRO A 372 -12.54 18.42 2.98
N LEU A 373 -11.64 17.43 3.05
CA LEU A 373 -11.27 16.74 4.29
C LEU A 373 -10.47 17.64 5.24
N LEU A 374 -9.90 18.75 4.77
CA LEU A 374 -9.24 19.74 5.63
C LEU A 374 -10.19 20.35 6.68
N ALA A 375 -11.50 20.35 6.45
CA ALA A 375 -12.48 20.77 7.44
C ALA A 375 -12.60 19.78 8.63
N LYS A 376 -12.11 18.55 8.49
CA LYS A 376 -12.16 17.50 9.53
C LYS A 376 -10.93 17.48 10.43
N VAL A 377 -10.04 18.48 10.31
CA VAL A 377 -8.81 18.55 11.07
C VAL A 377 -9.12 18.85 12.55
N PRO A 378 -8.54 18.10 13.51
CA PRO A 378 -8.72 18.37 14.92
C PRO A 378 -8.32 19.81 15.29
N THR A 379 -9.13 20.44 16.14
CA THR A 379 -8.91 21.79 16.69
C THR A 379 -8.68 21.80 18.19
N GLU A 380 -8.95 20.68 18.86
CA GLU A 380 -8.73 20.50 20.29
C GLU A 380 -7.54 19.56 20.50
N PHE A 381 -6.66 19.94 21.43
CA PHE A 381 -5.43 19.20 21.71
C PHE A 381 -5.29 19.03 23.23
N THR A 382 -5.11 17.78 23.63
CA THR A 382 -4.86 17.38 25.02
C THR A 382 -3.37 17.51 25.29
N ASP A 383 -2.94 17.97 26.47
CA ASP A 383 -1.51 18.01 26.82
C ASP A 383 -0.98 16.65 27.27
N VAL A 384 -1.71 15.58 26.91
CA VAL A 384 -1.53 14.21 27.36
C VAL A 384 -1.73 13.25 26.20
N VAL A 385 -0.80 12.29 26.07
CA VAL A 385 -0.96 11.06 25.30
C VAL A 385 -1.41 9.96 26.27
N ASP A 386 -2.67 9.55 26.18
CA ASP A 386 -3.28 8.57 27.10
C ASP A 386 -3.06 7.13 26.60
N VAL A 387 -2.26 6.40 27.37
CA VAL A 387 -1.97 4.97 27.20
C VAL A 387 -2.38 4.17 28.45
N SER A 388 -3.34 4.68 29.22
CA SER A 388 -3.96 3.94 30.31
C SER A 388 -4.73 2.71 29.83
N GLY A 389 -5.05 1.81 30.75
CA GLY A 389 -5.80 0.59 30.46
C GLY A 389 -5.04 -0.43 29.61
N ASN A 390 -3.70 -0.40 29.63
CA ASN A 390 -2.83 -1.40 29.02
C ASN A 390 -2.08 -2.21 30.08
N TRP A 391 -1.63 -3.40 29.71
CA TRP A 391 -0.73 -4.23 30.51
C TRP A 391 0.70 -4.10 29.99
N TRP A 392 1.66 -3.94 30.91
CA TRP A 392 3.06 -3.62 30.59
C TRP A 392 4.03 -4.75 30.95
N GLY A 393 3.53 -5.99 31.07
CA GLY A 393 4.39 -7.12 31.38
C GLY A 393 5.10 -6.96 32.73
N LYS A 394 6.40 -7.26 32.75
CA LYS A 394 7.27 -7.08 33.93
C LYS A 394 7.45 -5.60 34.32
N ASP A 395 7.24 -4.68 33.38
CA ASP A 395 7.42 -3.24 33.61
C ASP A 395 6.28 -2.64 34.45
N THR A 396 5.19 -3.38 34.68
CA THR A 396 4.14 -2.98 35.62
C THR A 396 4.69 -2.65 37.02
N ALA A 397 5.76 -3.33 37.46
CA ALA A 397 6.39 -3.06 38.76
C ALA A 397 7.07 -1.68 38.81
N GLN A 398 7.73 -1.24 37.73
CA GLN A 398 8.33 0.10 37.69
C GLN A 398 7.26 1.20 37.61
N LEU A 399 6.12 0.94 36.97
CA LEU A 399 4.99 1.89 36.97
C LEU A 399 4.40 2.08 38.37
N ALA A 400 4.25 0.98 39.12
CA ALA A 400 3.81 1.04 40.51
C ALA A 400 4.78 1.84 41.40
N ALA A 401 6.10 1.67 41.20
CA ALA A 401 7.11 2.41 41.94
C ALA A 401 7.16 3.90 41.57
N ALA A 402 6.95 4.24 40.29
CA ALA A 402 6.87 5.63 39.83
C ALA A 402 5.62 6.35 40.35
N GLY A 403 4.51 5.63 40.51
CA GLY A 403 3.21 6.18 40.87
C GLY A 403 2.50 6.82 39.66
N GLU A 404 1.22 7.14 39.82
CA GLU A 404 0.31 7.52 38.71
C GLU A 404 0.75 8.74 37.87
N LYS A 405 1.61 9.59 38.43
CA LYS A 405 2.15 10.80 37.78
C LYS A 405 3.68 10.83 37.77
N GLY A 406 4.32 9.70 38.08
CA GLY A 406 5.78 9.60 38.09
C GLY A 406 6.37 9.41 36.70
N ASN A 407 7.69 9.34 36.67
CA ASN A 407 8.46 9.02 35.47
C ASN A 407 8.91 7.56 35.51
N ALA A 408 8.68 6.81 34.44
CA ALA A 408 9.13 5.44 34.29
C ALA A 408 10.03 5.33 33.06
N ALA A 409 11.12 4.57 33.16
CA ALA A 409 12.21 4.58 32.16
C ALA A 409 11.79 4.05 30.77
N ILE A 410 10.66 3.36 30.67
CA ILE A 410 10.09 2.90 29.40
C ILE A 410 9.34 3.98 28.63
N PHE A 411 9.12 5.15 29.24
CA PHE A 411 8.48 6.31 28.64
C PHE A 411 9.50 7.42 28.40
N HIS A 412 9.25 8.22 27.36
CA HIS A 412 10.01 9.44 27.10
C HIS A 412 9.05 10.59 26.81
N ASP A 413 8.90 11.50 27.78
CA ASP A 413 7.95 12.63 27.73
C ASP A 413 8.47 13.90 28.43
N ARG A 414 7.56 14.80 28.83
CA ARG A 414 7.84 16.01 29.61
C ARG A 414 8.74 15.80 30.83
N HIS A 415 8.71 14.64 31.49
CA HIS A 415 9.58 14.41 32.64
C HIS A 415 11.06 14.33 32.23
N ASP A 416 11.34 13.80 31.05
CA ASP A 416 12.70 13.67 30.50
C ASP A 416 13.11 14.90 29.68
N GLN A 417 12.15 15.50 28.98
CA GLN A 417 12.33 16.70 28.17
C GLN A 417 11.19 17.70 28.46
N PRO A 418 11.34 18.57 29.48
CA PRO A 418 10.26 19.46 29.93
C PRO A 418 9.76 20.43 28.88
N GLU A 419 10.67 20.96 28.06
CA GLU A 419 10.40 21.98 27.07
C GLU A 419 11.09 21.68 25.73
N VAL A 420 10.51 22.23 24.68
CA VAL A 420 10.97 22.16 23.30
C VAL A 420 10.93 23.56 22.68
N SER A 421 11.80 23.80 21.70
CA SER A 421 11.79 25.03 20.90
C SER A 421 11.86 24.66 19.43
N TYR A 422 11.20 25.46 18.60
CA TYR A 422 11.10 25.25 17.16
C TYR A 422 11.64 26.42 16.34
N GLU A 423 12.42 27.29 16.99
CA GLU A 423 12.99 28.49 16.37
C GLU A 423 13.85 28.16 15.16
N LYS A 424 14.64 27.09 15.26
CA LYS A 424 15.57 26.67 14.19
C LYS A 424 14.84 26.09 12.99
N GLU A 425 13.62 25.61 13.21
CA GLU A 425 12.76 24.96 12.23
C GLU A 425 11.72 25.91 11.62
N GLY A 426 11.68 27.15 12.10
CA GLY A 426 10.82 28.21 11.55
C GLY A 426 9.36 28.16 12.01
N TYR A 427 9.03 27.41 13.06
CA TYR A 427 7.68 27.35 13.63
C TYR A 427 7.39 28.42 14.69
N GLY A 428 8.27 29.41 14.80
CA GLY A 428 8.10 30.60 15.65
C GLY A 428 8.99 30.60 16.90
N PRO A 429 9.12 31.77 17.56
CA PRO A 429 9.96 31.94 18.73
C PRO A 429 9.38 31.36 20.01
N GLY A 430 10.26 31.04 20.96
CA GLY A 430 9.93 30.62 22.32
C GLY A 430 10.17 29.15 22.62
N THR A 431 9.89 28.80 23.88
CA THR A 431 9.82 27.42 24.37
C THR A 431 8.38 27.02 24.64
N PHE A 432 8.10 25.74 24.46
CA PHE A 432 6.78 25.14 24.60
C PHE A 432 6.91 23.88 25.44
N ARG A 433 5.91 23.62 26.28
CA ARG A 433 5.91 22.39 27.08
C ARG A 433 5.71 21.19 26.16
N LEU A 434 6.56 20.19 26.29
CA LEU A 434 6.31 18.89 25.67
C LEU A 434 5.08 18.25 26.34
N ASP A 435 4.32 17.41 25.65
CA ASP A 435 3.20 16.69 26.27
C ASP A 435 3.67 15.65 27.28
N ARG A 436 2.74 15.15 28.10
CA ARG A 436 3.01 14.09 29.08
C ARG A 436 2.35 12.78 28.66
N ILE A 437 2.93 11.65 29.03
CA ILE A 437 2.32 10.33 28.90
C ILE A 437 1.47 10.04 30.15
N GLN A 438 0.23 9.62 29.94
CA GLN A 438 -0.62 9.10 31.01
C GLN A 438 -0.75 7.60 30.86
N PHE A 439 -0.12 6.85 31.76
CA PHE A 439 -0.15 5.37 31.76
C PHE A 439 -1.06 4.78 32.85
N ALA A 440 -1.50 5.59 33.82
CA ALA A 440 -2.40 5.16 34.88
C ALA A 440 -3.88 5.44 34.54
N PRO A 441 -4.80 4.56 34.93
CA PRO A 441 -4.56 3.24 35.54
C PRO A 441 -3.98 2.25 34.51
N TRP A 442 -3.06 1.38 34.93
CA TRP A 442 -2.61 0.24 34.12
C TRP A 442 -3.35 -1.04 34.53
N LEU A 443 -3.33 -2.06 33.69
CA LEU A 443 -3.94 -3.36 33.99
C LEU A 443 -2.99 -4.21 34.84
N SER A 444 -3.54 -4.97 35.80
CA SER A 444 -2.77 -5.87 36.66
C SER A 444 -2.40 -7.19 35.97
N GLU A 445 -3.19 -7.60 34.98
CA GLU A 445 -3.01 -8.83 34.22
C GLU A 445 -3.01 -8.58 32.72
N ALA A 446 -2.45 -9.54 31.97
CA ALA A 446 -2.46 -9.51 30.53
C ALA A 446 -3.90 -9.50 30.00
N VAL A 447 -4.12 -8.73 28.94
CA VAL A 447 -5.39 -8.69 28.23
C VAL A 447 -5.60 -10.02 27.53
N ALA A 448 -6.60 -10.78 27.99
CA ALA A 448 -6.97 -12.06 27.41
C ALA A 448 -7.41 -11.88 25.94
N GLY A 449 -6.95 -12.79 25.07
CA GLY A 449 -7.31 -12.78 23.66
C GLY A 449 -6.73 -11.62 22.84
N ALA A 450 -5.75 -10.88 23.36
CA ALA A 450 -5.00 -9.90 22.59
C ALA A 450 -3.97 -10.57 21.66
N GLY A 451 -3.86 -10.08 20.43
CA GLY A 451 -3.00 -10.61 19.37
C GLY A 451 -3.78 -11.29 18.25
N PRO A 452 -3.08 -11.78 17.22
CA PRO A 452 -3.72 -12.38 16.05
C PRO A 452 -4.56 -13.59 16.45
N ARG A 453 -5.81 -13.61 15.99
CA ARG A 453 -6.69 -14.76 16.18
C ARG A 453 -6.27 -15.89 15.25
N GLU A 454 -6.42 -17.12 15.72
CA GLU A 454 -6.22 -18.30 14.88
C GLU A 454 -7.24 -18.30 13.72
N LYS A 455 -6.86 -18.92 12.60
CA LYS A 455 -7.81 -19.13 11.51
C LYS A 455 -8.90 -20.09 12.02
N PRO A 456 -10.19 -19.76 11.84
CA PRO A 456 -11.25 -20.72 12.12
C PRO A 456 -11.14 -21.96 11.23
#